data_AF-A0AAN5AZL6-F1
#
_entry.id   AF-A0AAN5AZL6-F1
#
_cell.length_a   1.000
_cell.length_b   1.000
_cell.length_c   1.000
_cell.angle_alpha   90.00
_cell.angle_beta   90.00
_cell.angle_gamma   90.00
#
_symmetry.space_group_name_H-M   'P 1'
#
loop_
_entity.id
_entity.type
_entity.pdbx_description
1 polymer ?
#
loop_
_entity_poly.entity_id
_entity_poly.type
_entity_poly.pdbx_seq_one_letter_code
_entity_poly.pdbx_strand_id
1 'polypeptide(L)'
;MAEVIQPLASTVRVVEWDELPARARSIPANLNPVAEGVLMLHQRQAVALPHSIIAIPKGRRTGITFAVMLRKTLVAAASKEAGGDNVYYIGDTKEKGLEAIGYCAKFARVIAKA
;
A
#
# COMPACT_ATOMS: atom_id res chain seq x y z
N MET A 1 5.29 34.18 -22.84
CA MET A 1 6.36 33.76 -23.76
C MET A 1 6.79 32.38 -23.33
N ALA A 2 6.59 31.36 -24.17
CA ALA A 2 7.00 30.00 -23.82
C ALA A 2 8.53 29.92 -23.82
N GLU A 3 9.11 29.47 -22.71
CA GLU A 3 10.55 29.29 -22.58
C GLU A 3 11.00 28.22 -23.58
N VAL A 4 11.87 28.61 -24.51
CA VAL A 4 12.37 27.71 -25.55
C VAL A 4 13.29 26.71 -24.87
N ILE A 5 12.77 25.50 -24.61
CA ILE A 5 13.56 24.41 -24.05
C ILE A 5 14.59 24.01 -25.10
N GLN A 6 15.83 24.42 -24.88
CA GLN A 6 16.96 24.00 -25.70
C GLN A 6 17.10 22.47 -25.63
N PRO A 7 17.22 21.76 -26.77
CA PRO A 7 17.44 20.32 -26.76
C PRO A 7 18.77 20.00 -26.06
N LEU A 8 18.76 19.01 -25.17
CA LEU A 8 19.99 18.53 -24.57
C LEU A 8 20.91 17.95 -25.66
N ALA A 9 22.20 18.24 -25.57
CA ALA A 9 23.22 17.73 -26.48
C ALA A 9 23.37 16.18 -26.43
N SER A 10 22.80 15.54 -25.41
CA SER A 10 22.75 14.09 -25.22
C SER A 10 21.46 13.71 -24.48
N THR A 11 20.89 12.54 -24.79
CA THR A 11 19.78 11.94 -24.05
C THR A 11 20.23 11.24 -22.75
N VAL A 12 21.54 11.10 -22.57
CA VAL A 12 22.13 10.49 -21.37
C VAL A 12 22.37 11.58 -20.33
N ARG A 13 21.59 11.53 -19.24
CA ARG A 13 21.86 12.29 -18.02
C ARG A 13 22.62 11.39 -17.05
N VAL A 14 23.83 11.78 -16.70
CA VAL A 14 24.54 11.22 -15.54
C VAL A 14 23.99 11.91 -14.30
N VAL A 15 23.61 11.12 -13.29
CA VAL A 15 23.08 11.62 -12.02
C VAL A 15 24.15 11.36 -10.97
N GLU A 16 24.69 12.43 -10.40
CA GLU A 16 25.69 12.33 -9.34
C GLU A 16 25.07 12.00 -7.99
N TRP A 17 25.90 11.48 -7.08
CA TRP A 17 25.42 10.99 -5.78
C TRP A 17 24.70 12.06 -4.97
N ASP A 18 25.15 13.32 -5.02
CA ASP A 18 24.59 14.48 -4.31
C ASP A 18 23.26 14.98 -4.88
N GLU A 19 22.99 14.72 -6.17
CA GLU A 19 21.70 15.00 -6.82
C GLU A 19 20.57 14.06 -6.33
N LEU A 20 20.92 12.93 -5.72
CA LEU A 20 19.93 12.03 -5.17
C LEU A 20 19.16 12.69 -4.01
N PRO A 21 17.85 12.45 -3.88
CA PRO A 21 17.09 12.96 -2.76
C PRO A 21 17.65 12.41 -1.44
N ALA A 22 17.61 13.21 -0.38
CA ALA A 22 18.20 12.86 0.92
C ALA A 22 17.76 11.47 1.44
N ARG A 23 16.49 11.09 1.20
CA ARG A 23 15.94 9.76 1.55
C ARG A 23 16.63 8.57 0.87
N ALA A 24 17.23 8.78 -0.31
CA ALA A 24 17.98 7.75 -1.03
C ALA A 24 19.47 7.76 -0.60
N ARG A 25 20.02 8.94 -0.28
CA ARG A 25 21.41 9.08 0.19
C ARG A 25 21.61 8.62 1.63
N SER A 26 20.59 8.74 2.46
CA SER A 26 20.67 8.55 3.92
C SER A 26 20.04 7.23 4.38
N ILE A 27 20.06 6.20 3.53
CA ILE A 27 19.54 4.87 3.90
C ILE A 27 20.50 4.26 4.93
N PRO A 28 20.04 3.90 6.14
CA PRO A 28 20.91 3.33 7.16
C PRO A 28 21.50 1.99 6.74
N ALA A 29 22.77 1.73 7.08
CA ALA A 29 23.44 0.45 6.79
C ALA A 29 22.75 -0.75 7.46
N ASN A 30 22.07 -0.52 8.58
CA ASN A 30 21.29 -1.51 9.31
C ASN A 30 19.78 -1.44 9.00
N LEU A 31 19.39 -0.95 7.81
CA LEU A 31 17.99 -0.88 7.42
C LEU A 31 17.33 -2.25 7.58
N ASN A 32 16.39 -2.35 8.52
CA ASN A 32 15.50 -3.49 8.64
C ASN A 32 14.15 -3.14 8.00
N PRO A 33 13.85 -3.61 6.78
CA PRO A 33 12.66 -3.21 6.03
C PRO A 33 11.34 -3.69 6.67
N VAL A 34 11.39 -4.59 7.65
CA VAL A 34 10.20 -5.14 8.31
C VAL A 34 10.06 -4.72 9.77
N ALA A 35 10.96 -3.86 10.29
CA ALA A 35 10.92 -3.43 11.69
C ALA A 35 9.62 -2.71 12.06
N GLU A 36 9.05 -1.95 11.12
CA GLU A 36 7.76 -1.26 11.30
C GLU A 36 6.56 -2.07 10.78
N GLY A 37 6.76 -3.36 10.53
CA GLY A 37 5.78 -4.27 9.94
C GLY A 37 5.95 -4.43 8.42
N VAL A 38 5.04 -5.21 7.84
CA VAL A 38 5.13 -5.68 6.45
C VAL A 38 4.45 -4.75 5.43
N LEU A 39 3.70 -3.75 5.90
CA LEU A 39 2.98 -2.82 5.03
C LEU A 39 3.83 -1.60 4.72
N MET A 40 3.86 -1.23 3.44
CA MET A 40 4.44 0.02 2.96
C MET A 40 3.73 1.23 3.57
N LEU A 41 4.41 2.37 3.65
CA LEU A 41 3.86 3.59 4.26
C LEU A 41 2.48 3.98 3.69
N HIS A 42 2.33 4.01 2.36
CA HIS A 42 1.06 4.39 1.72
C HIS A 42 -0.07 3.38 2.00
N GLN A 43 0.26 2.10 2.20
CA GLN A 43 -0.73 1.08 2.57
C GLN A 43 -1.23 1.33 4.00
N ARG A 44 -0.32 1.60 4.95
CA ARG A 44 -0.65 1.94 6.34
C ARG A 44 -1.53 3.18 6.41
N GLN A 45 -1.16 4.22 5.68
CA GLN A 45 -1.94 5.47 5.60
C GLN A 45 -3.34 5.22 5.03
N ALA A 46 -3.47 4.44 3.95
CA ALA A 46 -4.76 4.13 3.34
C ALA A 46 -5.71 3.39 4.30
N VAL A 47 -5.21 2.42 5.07
CA VAL A 47 -6.03 1.60 5.97
C VAL A 47 -6.35 2.31 7.30
N ALA A 48 -5.59 3.34 7.67
CA ALA A 48 -5.77 4.12 8.88
C ALA A 48 -6.79 5.27 8.75
N LEU A 49 -7.32 5.52 7.55
CA LEU A 49 -8.27 6.62 7.32
C LEU A 49 -9.55 6.44 8.17
N PRO A 50 -9.93 7.41 9.02
CA PRO A 50 -11.01 7.28 9.99
C PRO A 50 -12.38 7.74 9.44
N HIS A 51 -12.65 7.52 8.15
CA HIS A 51 -13.84 8.06 7.49
C HIS A 51 -14.80 6.94 7.08
N SER A 52 -16.10 7.22 7.13
CA SER A 52 -17.15 6.28 6.68
C SER A 52 -17.10 6.02 5.17
N ILE A 53 -16.70 7.03 4.38
CA ILE A 53 -16.52 6.94 2.93
C ILE A 53 -15.11 7.38 2.60
N ILE A 54 -14.39 6.54 1.86
CA ILE A 54 -12.99 6.75 1.48
C ILE A 54 -12.86 6.52 -0.02
N ALA A 55 -12.33 7.50 -0.75
CA ALA A 55 -11.94 7.38 -2.15
C ALA A 55 -10.44 7.63 -2.27
N ILE A 56 -9.70 6.67 -2.84
CA ILE A 56 -8.24 6.74 -2.95
C ILE A 56 -7.85 6.61 -4.42
N PRO A 57 -7.21 7.62 -5.02
CA PRO A 57 -6.57 7.44 -6.32
C PRO A 57 -5.40 6.47 -6.15
N LYS A 58 -5.44 5.34 -6.86
CA LYS A 58 -4.39 4.31 -6.77
C LYS A 58 -3.74 4.01 -8.11
N GLY A 59 -2.42 3.91 -8.08
CA GLY A 59 -1.62 3.36 -9.19
C GLY A 59 -1.64 1.83 -9.26
N ARG A 60 -1.06 1.27 -10.33
CA ARG A 60 -0.78 -0.16 -10.44
C ARG A 60 0.33 -0.56 -9.45
N ARG A 61 0.31 -1.83 -8.99
CA ARG A 61 1.35 -2.43 -8.12
C ARG A 61 1.58 -1.74 -6.78
N THR A 62 0.61 -0.93 -6.33
CA THR A 62 0.65 -0.29 -5.01
C THR A 62 0.34 -1.25 -3.86
N GLY A 63 -0.23 -2.43 -4.15
CA GLY A 63 -0.61 -3.40 -3.11
C GLY A 63 -1.73 -2.92 -2.18
N ILE A 64 -2.49 -1.88 -2.55
CA ILE A 64 -3.56 -1.34 -1.68
C ILE A 64 -4.61 -2.42 -1.38
N THR A 65 -5.00 -3.25 -2.35
CA THR A 65 -5.97 -4.34 -2.12
C THR A 65 -5.50 -5.30 -1.03
N PHE A 66 -4.22 -5.70 -1.04
CA PHE A 66 -3.64 -6.59 -0.03
C PHE A 66 -3.77 -6.00 1.38
N ALA A 67 -3.41 -4.72 1.55
CA ALA A 67 -3.50 -4.03 2.84
C ALA A 67 -4.95 -3.84 3.30
N VAL A 68 -5.86 -3.47 2.39
CA VAL A 68 -7.27 -3.30 2.71
C VAL A 68 -7.89 -4.64 3.11
N MET A 69 -7.60 -5.74 2.41
CA MET A 69 -8.10 -7.07 2.76
C MET A 69 -7.55 -7.56 4.10
N LEU A 70 -6.31 -7.22 4.45
CA LEU A 70 -5.78 -7.46 5.79
C LEU A 70 -6.62 -6.75 6.87
N ARG A 71 -6.84 -5.44 6.73
CA ARG A 71 -7.70 -4.68 7.67
C ARG A 71 -9.11 -5.26 7.74
N LYS A 72 -9.69 -5.58 6.59
CA LYS A 72 -11.05 -6.13 6.51
C LYS A 72 -11.18 -7.51 7.17
N THR A 73 -10.13 -8.32 7.09
CA THR A 73 -10.08 -9.59 7.83
C THR A 73 -10.10 -9.35 9.33
N LEU A 74 -9.35 -8.36 9.84
CA LEU A 74 -9.35 -7.99 11.25
C LEU A 74 -10.72 -7.45 11.71
N VAL A 75 -11.35 -6.59 10.91
CA VAL A 75 -12.71 -6.07 11.20
C VAL A 75 -13.73 -7.21 11.25
N ALA A 76 -13.69 -8.14 10.29
CA ALA A 76 -14.60 -9.27 10.26
C ALA A 76 -14.37 -10.28 11.41
N ALA A 77 -13.15 -10.36 11.93
CA ALA A 77 -12.79 -11.25 13.04
C ALA A 77 -13.01 -10.63 14.43
N ALA A 78 -13.09 -9.30 14.52
CA ALA A 78 -13.27 -8.60 15.79
C ALA A 78 -14.68 -8.84 16.37
N SER A 79 -14.79 -8.75 17.70
CA SER A 79 -16.10 -8.73 18.36
C SER A 79 -16.84 -7.44 18.02
N LYS A 80 -18.18 -7.44 18.12
CA LYS A 80 -18.98 -6.21 17.94
C LYS A 80 -18.53 -5.08 18.86
N GLU A 81 -18.19 -5.38 20.11
CA GLU A 81 -17.70 -4.41 21.09
C GLU A 81 -16.36 -3.78 20.67
N ALA A 82 -15.50 -4.54 19.99
CA ALA A 82 -14.25 -4.06 19.42
C ALA A 82 -14.42 -3.39 18.03
N GLY A 83 -15.67 -3.13 17.60
CA GLY A 83 -15.98 -2.53 16.31
C GLY A 83 -15.97 -3.51 15.13
N GLY A 84 -16.11 -4.80 15.41
CA GLY A 84 -16.23 -5.84 14.39
C GLY A 84 -17.55 -5.76 13.63
N ASP A 85 -17.48 -6.01 12.32
CA ASP A 85 -18.63 -5.89 11.42
C ASP A 85 -18.47 -6.77 10.18
N ASN A 86 -19.57 -6.99 9.47
CA ASN A 86 -19.59 -7.67 8.19
C ASN A 86 -18.83 -6.87 7.13
N VAL A 87 -18.06 -7.57 6.31
CA VAL A 87 -17.32 -6.95 5.19
C VAL A 87 -17.78 -7.52 3.86
N TYR A 88 -18.06 -6.60 2.93
CA TYR A 88 -18.38 -6.91 1.54
C TYR A 88 -17.29 -6.34 0.62
N TYR A 89 -17.01 -7.07 -0.47
CA TYR A 89 -16.12 -6.63 -1.54
C TYR A 89 -16.83 -6.76 -2.88
N ILE A 90 -16.86 -5.67 -3.64
CA ILE A 90 -17.48 -5.62 -4.96
C ILE A 90 -16.36 -5.35 -5.96
N GLY A 91 -15.90 -6.40 -6.64
CA GLY A 91 -15.01 -6.30 -7.78
C GLY A 91 -15.80 -6.10 -9.08
N ASP A 92 -15.19 -5.47 -10.06
CA ASP A 92 -15.71 -5.37 -11.43
C ASP A 92 -15.62 -6.69 -12.21
N THR A 93 -14.77 -7.62 -11.75
CA THR A 93 -14.69 -8.98 -12.30
C THR A 93 -14.73 -10.04 -11.20
N LYS A 94 -15.13 -11.26 -11.59
CA LYS A 94 -15.19 -12.42 -10.70
C LYS A 94 -13.81 -12.76 -10.13
N GLU A 95 -12.77 -12.71 -10.96
CA GLU A 95 -11.39 -13.05 -10.59
C GLU A 95 -10.86 -12.14 -9.50
N LYS A 96 -11.13 -10.83 -9.60
CA LYS A 96 -10.77 -9.86 -8.56
C LYS A 96 -11.52 -10.13 -7.25
N GLY A 97 -12.78 -10.56 -7.33
CA GLY A 97 -13.55 -11.00 -6.16
C GLY A 97 -12.93 -12.22 -5.49
N LEU A 98 -12.58 -13.24 -6.28
CA LEU A 98 -11.94 -14.47 -5.80
C LEU A 98 -10.55 -14.19 -5.20
N GLU A 99 -9.78 -13.28 -5.80
CA GLU A 99 -8.48 -12.87 -5.27
C GLU A 99 -8.62 -12.22 -3.88
N ALA A 100 -9.59 -11.32 -3.71
CA ALA A 100 -9.88 -10.69 -2.41
C ALA A 100 -10.25 -11.73 -1.33
N ILE A 101 -11.10 -12.70 -1.68
CA ILE A 101 -11.46 -13.82 -0.78
C ILE A 101 -10.21 -14.64 -0.41
N GLY A 102 -9.35 -14.93 -1.39
CA GLY A 102 -8.08 -15.64 -1.18
C GLY A 102 -7.16 -14.94 -0.18
N TYR A 103 -7.02 -13.61 -0.28
CA TYR A 103 -6.26 -12.82 0.68
C TYR A 103 -6.84 -12.93 2.09
N CYS A 104 -8.15 -12.71 2.25
CA CYS A 104 -8.80 -12.80 3.56
C CYS A 104 -8.65 -14.20 4.18
N ALA A 105 -8.86 -15.26 3.39
CA ALA A 105 -8.71 -16.64 3.86
C ALA A 105 -7.28 -16.94 4.32
N LYS A 106 -6.27 -16.42 3.62
CA LYS A 106 -4.87 -16.56 4.02
C LYS A 106 -4.60 -15.80 5.32
N PHE A 107 -5.01 -14.54 5.42
CA PHE A 107 -4.81 -13.73 6.62
C PHE A 107 -5.49 -14.32 7.85
N ALA A 108 -6.74 -14.75 7.74
CA ALA A 108 -7.48 -15.35 8.84
C ALA A 108 -6.73 -16.55 9.45
N ARG A 109 -6.10 -17.39 8.63
CA ARG A 109 -5.32 -18.55 9.08
C ARG A 109 -3.99 -18.19 9.72
N VAL A 110 -3.38 -17.08 9.33
CA VAL A 110 -2.07 -16.64 9.83
C VAL A 110 -2.22 -15.87 11.13
N ILE A 111 -3.17 -14.93 11.16
CA ILE A 111 -3.38 -14.04 12.31
C ILE A 111 -4.00 -14.80 13.48
N ALA A 112 -4.91 -15.75 13.24
CA ALA A 112 -5.48 -16.57 14.31
C ALA A 112 -4.48 -17.54 14.98
N LYS A 113 -3.25 -17.67 14.45
CA LYS A 113 -2.19 -18.52 15.01
C LYS A 113 -1.11 -17.73 15.75
N ALA A 114 -1.12 -16.40 15.65
CA ALA A 114 -0.18 -15.51 16.33
C ALA A 114 -0.79 -15.01 17.64
#